data_AF-A0A3D0CSC3-F1
#
_entry.id   AF-A0A3D0CSC3-F1
#
_cell.length_a   1.000
_cell.length_b   1.000
_cell.length_c   1.000
_cell.angle_alpha   90.00
_cell.angle_beta   90.00
_cell.angle_gamma   90.00
#
_symmetry.space_group_name_H-M   'P 1'
#
loop_
_entity.id
_entity.type
_entity.pdbx_description
1 polymer ?
#
loop_
_entity_poly.entity_id
_entity_poly.type
_entity_poly.pdbx_seq_one_letter_code
_entity_poly.pdbx_strand_id
1 'polypeptide(L)'
;MSSTCPYCDFHGPRTSVHTHLAATHSDVLGWEVDERFGHTACVVTCPLCGASHSQVVRKARKNPGFIQEYEYEIRLVVFDLLLYHLQGEHNR
;
A
#
# COMPACT_ATOMS: atom_id res chain seq x y z
N MET A 1 8.54 -6.11 18.11
CA MET A 1 7.07 -6.23 17.97
C MET A 1 6.80 -7.05 16.72
N SER A 2 6.17 -8.21 16.88
CA SER A 2 5.74 -9.07 15.78
C SER A 2 4.35 -8.62 15.32
N SER A 3 4.15 -8.53 14.01
CA SER A 3 2.87 -8.21 13.38
C SER A 3 2.42 -9.40 12.54
N THR A 4 1.12 -9.43 12.26
CA THR A 4 0.47 -10.46 11.44
C THR A 4 0.05 -9.85 10.12
N CYS A 5 0.27 -10.56 9.01
CA CYS A 5 -0.25 -10.14 7.72
C CYS A 5 -1.79 -10.11 7.77
N PRO A 6 -2.45 -9.02 7.34
CA PRO A 6 -3.90 -8.94 7.34
C PRO A 6 -4.58 -9.79 6.25
N TYR A 7 -3.82 -10.31 5.28
CA TYR A 7 -4.36 -11.05 4.12
C TYR A 7 -4.01 -12.55 4.11
N CYS A 8 -3.07 -13.01 4.95
CA CYS A 8 -2.64 -14.41 5.02
C CYS A 8 -2.04 -14.75 6.39
N ASP A 9 -1.64 -16.01 6.57
CA ASP A 9 -1.09 -16.52 7.84
C ASP A 9 0.41 -16.18 8.05
N PHE A 10 0.97 -15.20 7.33
CA PHE A 10 2.36 -14.79 7.54
C PHE A 10 2.51 -13.97 8.82
N HIS A 11 3.46 -14.35 9.67
CA HIS A 11 3.78 -13.67 10.92
C HIS A 11 5.27 -13.36 11.01
N GLY A 12 5.61 -12.17 11.49
CA GLY A 12 7.01 -11.78 11.65
C GLY A 12 7.20 -10.37 12.18
N PRO A 13 8.43 -9.85 12.19
CA PRO A 13 8.69 -8.44 12.44
C PRO A 13 7.93 -7.55 11.46
N ARG A 14 7.53 -6.33 11.87
CA ARG A 14 6.84 -5.36 11.01
C ARG A 14 7.54 -5.18 9.64
N THR A 15 8.87 -5.09 9.64
CA THR A 15 9.66 -4.98 8.40
C THR A 15 9.52 -6.19 7.49
N SER A 16 9.44 -7.39 8.04
CA SER A 16 9.21 -8.62 7.27
C SER A 16 7.79 -8.67 6.72
N VAL A 17 6.78 -8.31 7.53
CA VAL A 17 5.37 -8.23 7.08
C VAL A 17 5.22 -7.18 5.98
N HIS A 18 5.89 -6.05 6.12
CA HIS A 18 5.88 -4.97 5.14
C HIS A 18 6.42 -5.41 3.78
N THR A 19 7.61 -6.01 3.75
CA THR A 19 8.18 -6.58 2.52
C THR A 19 7.30 -7.68 1.94
N HIS A 20 6.75 -8.55 2.79
CA HIS A 20 5.84 -9.62 2.38
C HIS A 20 4.58 -9.07 1.71
N LEU A 21 3.96 -8.04 2.26
CA LEU A 21 2.79 -7.38 1.67
C LEU A 21 3.10 -6.84 0.26
N ALA A 22 4.21 -6.12 0.10
CA ALA A 22 4.59 -5.55 -1.19
C ALA A 22 4.93 -6.61 -2.25
N ALA A 23 5.49 -7.75 -1.84
CA ALA A 23 5.91 -8.82 -2.73
C ALA A 23 4.78 -9.79 -3.08
N THR A 24 3.90 -10.12 -2.13
CA THR A 24 2.89 -11.17 -2.27
C THR A 24 1.48 -10.65 -2.51
N HIS A 25 1.13 -9.49 -1.92
CA HIS A 25 -0.23 -8.96 -1.92
C HIS A 25 -0.40 -7.73 -2.81
N SER A 26 0.44 -7.56 -3.82
CA SER A 26 0.36 -6.41 -4.73
C SER A 26 -0.97 -6.31 -5.49
N ASP A 27 -1.68 -7.43 -5.63
CA ASP A 27 -2.98 -7.56 -6.28
C ASP A 27 -4.11 -6.86 -5.50
N VAL A 28 -3.95 -6.64 -4.20
CA VAL A 28 -4.96 -5.93 -3.38
C VAL A 28 -4.90 -4.41 -3.56
N LEU A 29 -3.90 -3.92 -4.28
CA LEU A 29 -3.71 -2.49 -4.53
C LEU A 29 -4.50 -2.05 -5.76
N GLY A 30 -5.25 -0.96 -5.60
CA GLY A 30 -5.90 -0.26 -6.69
C GLY A 30 -5.01 0.86 -7.25
N TRP A 31 -5.19 1.17 -8.52
CA TRP A 31 -4.65 2.38 -9.13
C TRP A 31 -5.81 3.25 -9.58
N GLU A 32 -5.87 4.46 -9.03
CA GLU A 32 -6.88 5.45 -9.39
C GLU A 32 -6.21 6.62 -10.11
N VAL A 33 -6.86 7.10 -11.16
CA VAL A 33 -6.44 8.32 -11.86
C VAL A 33 -7.45 9.41 -11.50
N ASP A 34 -6.99 10.41 -10.75
CA ASP A 34 -7.78 11.61 -10.51
C ASP A 34 -7.83 12.42 -11.82
N GLU A 35 -8.98 12.39 -12.49
CA GLU A 35 -9.19 13.10 -13.76
C GLU A 35 -9.23 14.62 -13.59
N ARG A 36 -9.51 15.14 -12.39
CA ARG A 36 -9.54 16.59 -12.12
C ARG A 36 -8.15 17.19 -12.09
N PHE A 37 -7.18 16.49 -11.50
CA PHE A 37 -5.81 16.98 -11.32
C PHE A 37 -4.79 16.25 -12.22
N GLY A 38 -5.20 15.17 -12.87
CA GLY A 38 -4.34 14.30 -13.68
C GLY A 38 -3.28 13.58 -12.83
N HIS A 39 -3.66 13.15 -11.63
CA HIS A 39 -2.75 12.49 -10.69
C HIS A 39 -3.10 11.02 -10.55
N THR A 40 -2.12 10.16 -10.70
CA THR A 40 -2.29 8.74 -10.37
C THR A 40 -2.05 8.53 -8.87
N ALA A 41 -2.93 7.79 -8.23
CA ALA A 41 -2.81 7.38 -6.84
C ALA A 41 -2.85 5.85 -6.75
N CYS A 42 -2.02 5.31 -5.86
CA CYS A 42 -2.11 3.90 -5.48
C CYS A 42 -2.93 3.81 -4.18
N VAL A 43 -3.91 2.92 -4.15
CA VAL A 43 -4.92 2.81 -3.09
C VAL A 43 -4.85 1.41 -2.49
N VAL A 44 -4.93 1.32 -1.16
CA VAL A 44 -5.11 0.07 -0.42
C VAL A 44 -6.31 0.18 0.49
N THR A 45 -7.08 -0.90 0.58
CA THR A 45 -8.23 -0.98 1.48
C THR A 45 -7.92 -1.92 2.63
N CYS A 46 -8.15 -1.45 3.85
CA CYS A 46 -8.01 -2.26 5.06
C CYS A 46 -9.07 -3.38 5.04
N PRO A 47 -8.66 -4.66 5.16
CA PRO A 47 -9.61 -5.76 5.14
C PRO A 47 -10.40 -5.91 6.45
N LEU A 48 -10.04 -5.19 7.52
CA LEU A 48 -10.71 -5.27 8.82
C LEU A 48 -11.85 -4.28 8.98
N CYS A 49 -11.67 -3.03 8.53
CA CYS A 49 -12.67 -1.97 8.70
C CYS A 49 -13.16 -1.35 7.39
N GLY A 50 -12.55 -1.72 6.24
CA GLY A 50 -12.90 -1.15 4.94
C GLY A 50 -12.35 0.27 4.69
N ALA A 51 -11.54 0.83 5.59
CA ALA A 51 -10.90 2.14 5.37
C ALA A 51 -9.91 2.07 4.20
N SER A 52 -10.03 2.99 3.26
CA SER A 52 -9.12 3.11 2.12
C SER A 52 -8.05 4.18 2.37
N HIS A 53 -6.80 3.83 2.10
CA HIS A 53 -5.64 4.70 2.20
C HIS A 53 -5.00 4.83 0.83
N SER A 54 -4.65 6.05 0.43
CA SER A 54 -4.10 6.31 -0.89
C SER A 54 -2.82 7.13 -0.84
N GLN A 55 -1.88 6.81 -1.72
CA GLN A 55 -0.65 7.56 -1.94
C GLN A 55 -0.67 8.16 -3.34
N VAL A 56 -0.67 9.49 -3.40
CA VAL A 56 -0.62 10.22 -4.68
C VAL A 56 0.80 10.16 -5.25
N VAL A 57 0.93 9.70 -6.49
CA VAL A 57 2.18 9.59 -7.24
C VAL A 57 2.27 10.74 -8.25
N ARG A 58 2.56 11.95 -7.74
CA ARG A 58 2.60 13.18 -8.58
C ARG A 58 3.60 13.10 -9.74
N LYS A 59 4.68 12.33 -9.59
CA LYS A 59 5.72 12.14 -10.62
C LYS A 59 5.20 11.39 -11.85
N ALA A 60 4.21 10.51 -11.68
CA ALA A 60 3.60 9.76 -12.79
C ALA A 60 2.99 10.68 -13.86
N ARG A 61 2.50 11.87 -13.46
CA ARG A 61 1.97 12.87 -14.39
C ARG A 61 3.01 13.37 -15.40
N LYS A 62 4.27 13.52 -14.97
CA LYS A 62 5.36 14.02 -15.83
C LYS A 62 6.10 12.90 -16.54
N ASN A 63 6.15 11.71 -15.93
CA ASN A 63 6.79 10.54 -16.49
C ASN A 63 5.85 9.33 -16.31
N PRO A 64 5.10 8.93 -17.35
CA PRO A 64 4.18 7.80 -17.26
C PRO A 64 4.90 6.46 -17.00
N GLY A 65 6.18 6.33 -17.38
CA GLY A 65 7.00 5.16 -17.07
C GLY A 65 7.40 5.05 -15.60
N PHE A 66 7.26 6.12 -14.82
CA PHE A 66 7.63 6.16 -13.40
C PHE A 66 6.86 5.13 -12.57
N ILE A 67 5.59 4.87 -12.90
CA ILE A 67 4.79 3.90 -12.16
C ILE A 67 5.35 2.49 -12.36
N GLN A 68 5.69 2.12 -13.60
CA GLN A 68 6.26 0.81 -13.90
C GLN A 68 7.67 0.66 -13.30
N GLU A 69 8.48 1.72 -13.36
CA GLU A 69 9.85 1.69 -12.85
C GLU A 69 9.90 1.60 -11.31
N TYR A 70 9.01 2.32 -10.62
CA TYR A 70 9.00 2.43 -9.14
C TYR A 70 7.79 1.74 -8.52
N GLU A 71 7.22 0.75 -9.21
CA GLU A 71 5.97 0.14 -8.77
C GLU A 71 6.14 -0.44 -7.37
N TYR A 72 7.21 -1.21 -7.17
CA TYR A 72 7.52 -1.88 -5.91
C TYR A 72 7.69 -0.88 -4.75
N GLU A 73 8.40 0.22 -4.96
CA GLU A 73 8.60 1.28 -3.96
C GLU A 73 7.28 1.97 -3.62
N ILE A 74 6.41 2.22 -4.60
CA ILE A 74 5.08 2.79 -4.36
C ILE A 74 4.25 1.83 -3.49
N ARG A 75 4.27 0.53 -3.81
CA ARG A 75 3.58 -0.51 -3.01
C ARG A 75 4.08 -0.51 -1.56
N LEU A 76 5.39 -0.42 -1.35
CA LEU A 76 5.96 -0.32 0.00
C LEU A 76 5.39 0.88 0.76
N VAL A 77 5.38 2.08 0.17
CA VAL A 77 4.85 3.26 0.85
C VAL A 77 3.38 3.08 1.24
N VAL A 78 2.56 2.56 0.32
CA VAL A 78 1.13 2.35 0.57
C VAL A 78 0.87 1.28 1.64
N PHE A 79 1.62 0.18 1.62
CA PHE A 79 1.50 -0.84 2.67
C PHE A 79 2.00 -0.37 4.03
N ASP A 80 2.95 0.55 4.09
CA ASP A 80 3.35 1.14 5.36
C ASP A 80 2.22 1.97 5.97
N LEU A 81 1.46 2.72 5.15
CA LEU A 81 0.24 3.42 5.58
C LEU A 81 -0.79 2.44 6.15
N LEU A 82 -1.04 1.31 5.45
CA LEU A 82 -1.93 0.27 5.96
C LEU A 82 -1.45 -0.29 7.30
N LEU A 83 -0.17 -0.60 7.43
CA LEU A 83 0.39 -1.12 8.67
C LEU A 83 0.34 -0.10 9.81
N TYR A 84 0.51 1.20 9.54
CA TYR A 84 0.30 2.24 10.55
C TYR A 84 -1.16 2.30 11.00
N HIS A 85 -2.09 2.20 10.06
CA HIS A 85 -3.51 2.16 10.36
C HIS A 85 -3.89 0.91 11.18
N LEU A 86 -3.39 -0.27 10.82
CA LEU A 86 -3.61 -1.51 11.59
C LEU A 86 -3.08 -1.40 13.03
N GLN A 87 -1.91 -0.78 13.20
CA GLN A 87 -1.34 -0.59 14.51
C GLN A 87 -2.15 0.42 15.35
N GLY A 88 -2.62 1.52 14.75
CA GLY A 88 -3.37 2.57 15.43
C GLY A 88 -4.83 2.18 15.75
N GLU A 89 -5.56 1.67 14.77
CA GLU A 89 -7.00 1.41 14.88
C GLU A 89 -7.33 -0.01 15.33
N HIS A 90 -6.42 -0.96 15.07
CA HIS A 90 -6.67 -2.39 15.32
C HIS A 90 -5.67 -3.02 16.31
N ASN A 91 -4.67 -2.27 16.78
CA ASN A 91 -3.61 -2.76 17.68
C ASN A 91 -2.94 -4.06 17.16
N ARG A 92 -2.73 -4.17 15.85
CA ARG A 92 -2.12 -5.32 15.16
C ARG A 92 -0.83 -4.97 14.42
#